data_AF-A0A3T0I3P7-F1
#
_entry.id   AF-A0A3T0I3P7-F1
#
_cell.length_a   1.000
_cell.length_b   1.000
_cell.length_c   1.000
_cell.angle_alpha   90.00
_cell.angle_beta   90.00
_cell.angle_gamma   90.00
#
_symmetry.space_group_name_H-M   'P 1'
#
loop_
_entity.id
_entity.type
_entity.pdbx_description
1 polymer ?
#
loop_
_entity_poly.entity_id
_entity_poly.type
_entity_poly.pdbx_seq_one_letter_code
_entity_poly.pdbx_strand_id
1 'polypeptide(L)'
;MEKQFNQTKINYNSLVELGNLLLAQHCPKEIDILKEFEIDKTDVRPGVLCPICLHIPMRYERGKWRCPICQTLSDETFPEALDDYFYLYKPTITNTEFRQFFLFPTVHVAQKKLHSLHLPSTGTTKNRVYLLSPRKVPPCDFDF
;
A
#
# COMPACT_ATOMS: atom_id res chain seq x y z
N MET A 1 48.02 -10.97 36.68
CA MET A 1 47.77 -11.75 35.45
C MET A 1 46.43 -11.30 34.89
N GLU A 2 46.42 -10.27 34.07
CA GLU A 2 45.22 -9.79 33.39
C GLU A 2 45.04 -10.59 32.10
N LYS A 3 43.99 -11.41 32.04
CA LYS A 3 43.60 -12.09 30.80
C LYS A 3 42.94 -11.05 29.89
N GLN A 4 43.67 -10.54 28.91
CA GLN A 4 43.08 -9.78 27.82
C GLN A 4 42.14 -10.68 27.01
N PHE A 5 40.85 -10.39 27.06
CA PHE A 5 39.86 -11.05 26.21
C PHE A 5 39.99 -10.50 24.79
N ASN A 6 40.77 -11.16 23.94
CA ASN A 6 40.67 -10.98 22.49
C ASN A 6 39.43 -11.71 21.98
N GLN A 7 38.28 -11.04 21.99
CA GLN A 7 37.06 -11.56 21.38
C GLN A 7 36.67 -10.71 20.17
N THR A 8 37.30 -10.96 19.02
CA THR A 8 36.65 -10.69 17.73
C THR A 8 35.66 -11.81 17.46
N LYS A 9 34.44 -11.66 17.99
CA LYS A 9 33.44 -12.75 18.01
C LYS A 9 32.66 -12.94 16.71
N ILE A 10 32.80 -12.06 15.72
CA ILE A 10 32.12 -12.18 14.41
C ILE A 10 33.03 -11.55 13.34
N ASN A 11 33.29 -12.27 12.25
CA ASN A 11 34.03 -11.76 11.09
C ASN A 11 33.06 -11.17 10.04
N TYR A 12 33.57 -10.39 9.09
CA TYR A 12 32.73 -9.73 8.08
C TYR A 12 31.90 -10.72 7.25
N ASN A 13 32.46 -11.87 6.88
CA ASN A 13 31.74 -12.88 6.10
C ASN A 13 30.55 -13.45 6.89
N SER A 14 30.72 -13.70 8.19
CA SER A 14 29.64 -14.15 9.07
C SER A 14 28.54 -13.10 9.21
N LEU A 15 28.86 -11.80 9.17
CA LEU A 15 27.84 -10.74 9.14
C LEU A 15 27.06 -10.73 7.82
N VAL A 16 27.74 -10.94 6.68
CA VAL A 16 27.09 -11.02 5.37
C VAL A 16 26.18 -12.25 5.29
N GLU A 17 26.65 -13.42 5.76
CA GLU A 17 25.86 -14.65 5.81
C GLU A 17 24.62 -14.49 6.70
N LEU A 18 24.76 -13.90 7.89
CA LEU A 18 23.64 -13.59 8.77
C LEU A 18 22.65 -12.64 8.11
N GLY A 19 23.13 -11.59 7.44
CA GLY A 19 22.29 -10.64 6.71
C GLY A 19 21.49 -11.32 5.60
N ASN A 20 22.14 -12.19 4.81
CA ASN A 20 21.47 -12.96 3.76
C ASN A 20 20.45 -13.95 4.34
N LEU A 21 20.75 -14.60 5.46
CA LEU A 21 19.83 -15.52 6.13
C LEU A 21 18.61 -14.77 6.67
N LEU A 22 18.81 -13.62 7.30
CA LEU A 22 17.70 -12.77 7.76
C LEU A 22 16.83 -12.31 6.59
N LEU A 23 17.43 -11.87 5.48
CA LEU A 23 16.68 -11.47 4.28
C LEU A 23 15.92 -12.65 3.65
N ALA A 24 16.54 -13.83 3.58
CA ALA A 24 15.93 -15.03 3.03
C ALA A 24 14.78 -15.57 3.89
N GLN A 25 14.87 -15.39 5.21
CA GLN A 25 13.87 -15.86 6.18
C GLN A 25 12.89 -14.76 6.60
N HIS A 26 13.06 -13.52 6.12
CA HIS A 26 12.17 -12.43 6.47
C HIS A 26 10.82 -12.61 5.78
N CYS A 27 9.79 -12.85 6.57
CA CYS A 27 8.41 -12.76 6.13
C CYS A 27 7.75 -11.58 6.83
N PRO A 28 7.21 -10.59 6.10
CA PRO A 28 6.37 -9.57 6.70
C PRO A 28 5.22 -10.24 7.44
N LYS A 29 4.99 -9.83 8.69
CA LYS A 29 3.84 -10.31 9.46
C LYS A 29 2.58 -9.83 8.76
N GLU A 30 1.73 -10.75 8.32
CA GLU A 30 0.38 -10.40 7.89
C GLU A 30 -0.40 -9.90 9.10
N ILE A 31 -0.53 -8.58 9.21
CA ILE A 31 -1.33 -7.93 10.26
C ILE A 31 -2.54 -7.26 9.62
N ASP A 32 -3.70 -7.50 10.20
CA ASP A 32 -4.85 -6.66 9.99
C ASP A 32 -4.67 -5.41 10.86
N ILE A 33 -4.08 -4.37 10.28
CA ILE A 33 -3.69 -3.13 10.99
C ILE A 33 -4.90 -2.56 11.74
N LEU A 34 -6.09 -2.57 11.13
CA LEU A 34 -7.28 -2.03 11.74
C LEU A 34 -7.70 -2.82 12.98
N LYS A 35 -7.59 -4.16 12.95
CA LYS A 35 -7.88 -4.98 14.13
C LYS A 35 -6.84 -4.82 15.23
N GLU A 36 -5.55 -4.76 14.88
CA GLU A 36 -4.46 -4.62 15.86
C GLU A 36 -4.59 -3.34 16.68
N PHE A 37 -5.03 -2.25 16.04
CA PHE A 37 -5.23 -0.96 16.69
C PHE A 37 -6.68 -0.69 17.12
N GLU A 38 -7.57 -1.69 17.04
CA GLU A 38 -8.99 -1.57 17.39
C GLU A 38 -9.72 -0.40 16.68
N ILE A 39 -9.35 -0.15 15.42
CA ILE A 39 -9.91 0.92 14.58
C ILE A 39 -11.04 0.34 13.72
N ASP A 40 -12.22 0.97 13.76
CA ASP A 40 -13.29 0.57 12.84
C ASP A 40 -12.99 1.06 11.42
N LYS A 41 -13.38 0.27 10.41
CA LYS A 41 -13.28 0.66 9.00
C LYS A 41 -14.02 1.96 8.70
N THR A 42 -15.03 2.33 9.49
CA THR A 42 -15.77 3.60 9.36
C THR A 42 -14.99 4.81 9.85
N ASP A 43 -13.98 4.62 10.70
CA ASP A 43 -13.14 5.70 11.22
C ASP A 43 -12.06 6.12 10.21
N VAL A 44 -11.74 5.23 9.26
CA VAL A 44 -10.83 5.51 8.16
C VAL A 44 -11.53 6.39 7.14
N ARG A 45 -11.01 7.61 6.96
CA ARG A 45 -11.56 8.56 5.99
C ARG A 45 -11.25 8.11 4.55
N PRO A 46 -12.27 7.90 3.70
CA PRO A 46 -12.05 7.56 2.30
C PRO A 46 -11.57 8.77 1.49
N GLY A 47 -10.71 8.53 0.51
CA GLY A 47 -10.31 9.51 -0.50
C GLY A 47 -8.80 9.73 -0.58
N VAL A 48 -8.41 10.80 -1.27
CA VAL A 48 -7.01 11.18 -1.44
C VAL A 48 -6.64 12.30 -0.48
N LEU A 49 -5.48 12.17 0.18
CA LEU A 49 -4.93 13.14 1.11
C LEU A 49 -4.28 14.31 0.37
N CYS A 50 -4.61 15.54 0.80
CA CYS A 50 -3.91 16.72 0.32
C CYS A 50 -2.48 16.79 0.87
N PRO A 51 -1.44 16.94 0.03
CA PRO A 51 -0.05 16.95 0.51
C PRO A 51 0.34 18.24 1.23
N ILE A 52 -0.50 19.28 1.18
CA ILE A 52 -0.19 20.62 1.73
C ILE A 52 -0.91 20.87 3.06
N CYS A 53 -2.23 20.66 3.10
CA CYS A 53 -3.04 20.95 4.29
C CYS A 53 -3.58 19.69 5.00
N LEU A 54 -3.21 18.50 4.50
CA LEU A 54 -3.62 17.21 5.06
C LEU A 54 -5.15 16.98 5.10
N HIS A 55 -5.91 17.76 4.32
CA HIS A 55 -7.34 17.55 4.18
C HIS A 55 -7.64 16.30 3.35
N ILE A 56 -8.57 15.48 3.84
CA ILE A 56 -9.19 14.35 3.13
C ILE A 56 -10.71 14.60 3.11
N PRO A 57 -11.40 14.43 1.97
CA PRO A 57 -10.87 14.00 0.68
C PRO A 57 -10.54 15.17 -0.27
N MET A 58 -9.53 14.99 -1.12
CA MET A 58 -9.41 15.76 -2.36
C MET A 58 -10.51 15.33 -3.36
N ARG A 59 -10.98 16.27 -4.19
CA ARG A 59 -11.99 16.03 -5.22
C ARG A 59 -11.35 15.74 -6.56
N TYR A 60 -11.82 14.71 -7.26
CA TYR A 60 -11.38 14.42 -8.61
C TYR A 60 -12.19 15.23 -9.63
N GLU A 61 -11.58 16.27 -10.19
CA GLU A 61 -12.23 17.21 -11.10
C GLU A 61 -11.36 17.42 -12.35
N ARG A 62 -11.98 17.27 -13.54
CA ARG A 62 -11.30 17.48 -14.84
C ARG A 62 -9.99 16.69 -14.99
N GLY A 63 -9.91 15.50 -14.40
CA GLY A 63 -8.75 14.62 -14.50
C GLY A 63 -7.66 14.85 -13.45
N LYS A 64 -7.85 15.80 -12.52
CA LYS A 64 -6.89 16.13 -11.47
C LYS A 64 -7.52 16.04 -10.09
N TRP A 65 -6.72 15.74 -9.07
CA TRP A 65 -7.16 15.89 -7.69
C TRP A 65 -7.01 17.32 -7.21
N ARG A 66 -8.09 17.91 -6.71
CA ARG A 66 -8.15 19.28 -6.18
C ARG A 66 -8.53 19.25 -4.70
N CYS A 67 -7.73 19.89 -3.86
CA CYS A 67 -8.11 20.09 -2.46
C CYS A 67 -9.21 21.15 -2.35
N PRO A 68 -10.33 20.89 -1.65
CA PRO A 68 -11.39 21.90 -1.46
C PRO A 68 -11.01 23.02 -0.49
N ILE A 69 -9.97 22.83 0.35
CA ILE A 69 -9.54 23.80 1.36
C ILE A 69 -8.47 24.74 0.82
N CYS A 70 -7.31 24.22 0.42
CA CYS A 70 -6.17 25.02 -0.02
C CYS A 70 -6.05 25.13 -1.55
N GLN A 71 -6.98 24.54 -2.31
CA GLN A 71 -7.03 24.57 -3.79
C GLN A 71 -5.84 23.93 -4.53
N THR A 72 -4.92 23.28 -3.81
CA THR A 72 -3.80 22.55 -4.40
C THR A 72 -4.29 21.46 -5.35
N LEU A 73 -3.61 21.37 -6.50
CA LEU A 73 -3.74 20.27 -7.45
C LEU A 73 -2.57 19.31 -7.27
N SER A 74 -2.83 18.01 -7.13
CA SER A 74 -1.75 17.01 -7.02
C SER A 74 -2.20 15.65 -7.54
N ASP A 75 -1.57 15.17 -8.61
CA ASP A 75 -1.80 13.80 -9.08
C ASP A 75 -0.83 12.79 -8.43
N GLU A 76 0.20 13.29 -7.75
CA GLU A 76 1.27 12.51 -7.10
C GLU A 76 0.82 11.82 -5.82
N THR A 77 -0.21 12.34 -5.15
CA THR A 77 -0.74 11.76 -3.90
C THR A 77 -1.67 10.57 -4.10
N PHE A 78 -2.14 10.36 -5.32
CA PHE A 78 -3.07 9.27 -5.61
C PHE A 78 -2.46 7.86 -5.49
N PRO A 79 -1.24 7.60 -6.02
CA PRO A 79 -0.54 6.33 -5.77
C PRO A 79 -0.38 5.97 -4.30
N GLU A 80 -0.13 6.94 -3.43
CA GLU A 80 0.00 6.72 -1.98
C GLU A 80 -1.34 6.33 -1.36
N ALA A 81 -2.41 7.06 -1.69
CA ALA A 81 -3.76 6.72 -1.23
C ALA A 81 -4.24 5.34 -1.74
N LEU A 82 -3.74 4.91 -2.91
CA LEU A 82 -3.99 3.58 -3.45
C LEU A 82 -3.33 2.49 -2.61
N ASP A 83 -2.07 2.69 -2.24
CA ASP A 83 -1.36 1.78 -1.36
C ASP A 83 -1.99 1.71 0.03
N ASP A 84 -2.38 2.85 0.60
CA ASP A 84 -3.07 2.93 1.89
C ASP A 84 -4.32 2.03 1.90
N TYR A 85 -5.11 2.06 0.82
CA TYR A 85 -6.25 1.16 0.69
C TYR A 85 -5.83 -0.31 0.76
N PHE A 86 -4.78 -0.70 0.02
CA PHE A 86 -4.37 -2.10 -0.05
C PHE A 86 -3.78 -2.60 1.28
N TYR A 87 -3.04 -1.75 2.01
CA TYR A 87 -2.49 -2.10 3.32
C TYR A 87 -3.54 -2.11 4.44
N LEU A 88 -4.55 -1.23 4.38
CA LEU A 88 -5.56 -1.13 5.44
C LEU A 88 -6.75 -2.08 5.24
N TYR A 89 -7.15 -2.37 4.01
CA TYR A 89 -8.38 -3.11 3.74
C TYR A 89 -8.17 -4.53 3.25
N LYS A 90 -7.49 -4.69 2.10
CA LYS A 90 -7.25 -6.00 1.46
C LYS A 90 -6.38 -5.83 0.19
N PRO A 91 -5.67 -6.89 -0.25
CA PRO A 91 -4.79 -6.85 -1.44
C PRO A 91 -5.54 -6.82 -2.78
N THR A 92 -6.85 -6.60 -2.77
CA THR A 92 -7.71 -6.61 -3.95
C THR A 92 -8.68 -5.45 -3.95
N ILE A 93 -9.07 -5.00 -5.14
CA ILE A 93 -10.06 -3.95 -5.28
C ILE A 93 -10.94 -4.17 -6.52
N THR A 94 -12.25 -4.06 -6.32
CA THR A 94 -13.22 -4.01 -7.41
C THR A 94 -13.45 -2.57 -7.86
N ASN A 95 -14.05 -2.37 -9.03
CA ASN A 95 -14.42 -1.01 -9.47
C ASN A 95 -15.37 -0.32 -8.48
N THR A 96 -16.31 -1.08 -7.90
CA THR A 96 -17.26 -0.56 -6.90
C THR A 96 -16.53 -0.03 -5.67
N GLU A 97 -15.61 -0.83 -5.11
CA GLU A 97 -14.80 -0.44 -3.96
C GLU A 97 -13.89 0.74 -4.27
N PHE A 98 -13.23 0.72 -5.43
CA PHE A 98 -12.40 1.83 -5.92
C PHE A 98 -13.21 3.12 -6.03
N ARG A 99 -14.43 3.07 -6.58
CA ARG A 99 -15.32 4.25 -6.67
C ARG A 99 -15.73 4.76 -5.29
N GLN A 100 -16.12 3.86 -4.40
CA GLN A 100 -16.58 4.20 -3.05
C GLN A 100 -15.47 4.79 -2.19
N PHE A 101 -14.28 4.20 -2.23
CA PHE A 101 -13.15 4.66 -1.44
C PHE A 101 -12.55 5.96 -1.97
N PHE A 102 -12.35 6.10 -3.29
CA PHE A 102 -11.76 7.30 -3.87
C PHE A 102 -12.78 8.38 -4.23
N LEU A 103 -14.06 8.16 -3.96
CA LEU A 103 -15.15 9.11 -4.15
C LEU A 103 -15.25 9.65 -5.59
N PHE A 104 -15.00 8.77 -6.58
CA PHE A 104 -15.12 9.16 -7.98
C PHE A 104 -16.57 9.50 -8.34
N PRO A 105 -16.80 10.57 -9.13
CA PRO A 105 -18.14 11.08 -9.39
C PRO A 105 -19.02 10.10 -10.21
N THR A 106 -18.41 9.29 -11.06
CA THR A 106 -19.13 8.32 -11.89
C THR A 106 -18.36 7.01 -12.03
N VAL A 107 -19.08 5.93 -12.33
CA VAL A 107 -18.49 4.61 -12.61
C VAL A 107 -17.53 4.65 -13.80
N HIS A 108 -17.83 5.43 -14.83
CA HIS A 108 -16.99 5.53 -16.03
C HIS A 108 -15.65 6.21 -15.74
N VAL A 109 -15.64 7.25 -14.90
CA VAL A 109 -14.41 7.92 -14.48
C VAL A 109 -13.55 6.98 -13.64
N ALA A 110 -14.16 6.30 -12.67
CA ALA A 110 -13.48 5.30 -11.84
C ALA A 110 -12.88 4.18 -12.71
N GLN A 111 -13.66 3.63 -13.63
CA GLN A 111 -13.22 2.58 -14.55
C GLN A 111 -12.03 3.06 -15.40
N LYS A 112 -12.13 4.23 -16.02
CA LYS A 112 -11.04 4.79 -16.85
C LYS A 112 -9.76 4.99 -16.03
N LYS A 113 -9.86 5.51 -14.81
CA LYS A 113 -8.70 5.68 -13.92
C LYS A 113 -8.11 4.33 -13.52
N LEU A 114 -8.95 3.36 -13.16
CA LEU A 114 -8.50 2.02 -12.78
C LEU A 114 -7.77 1.30 -13.92
N HIS A 115 -8.25 1.43 -15.16
CA HIS A 115 -7.54 0.92 -16.34
C HIS A 115 -6.19 1.59 -16.58
N SER A 116 -6.08 2.89 -16.31
CA SER A 116 -4.81 3.63 -16.46
C SER A 116 -3.73 3.21 -15.46
N LEU A 117 -4.10 2.50 -14.39
CA LEU A 117 -3.14 2.01 -13.39
C LEU A 117 -2.40 0.74 -13.84
N HIS A 118 -2.87 0.08 -14.90
CA HIS A 118 -2.26 -1.16 -15.42
C HIS A 118 -2.05 -2.24 -14.34
N LEU A 119 -2.93 -2.30 -13.33
CA LEU A 119 -2.86 -3.30 -12.27
C LEU A 119 -3.15 -4.71 -12.82
N PRO A 120 -2.49 -5.75 -12.29
CA PRO A 120 -2.88 -7.13 -12.54
C PRO A 120 -4.35 -7.32 -12.16
N SER A 121 -5.09 -8.08 -12.95
CA SER A 121 -6.51 -8.30 -12.68
C SER A 121 -6.97 -9.67 -13.10
N THR A 122 -7.89 -10.25 -12.33
CA THR A 122 -8.55 -11.51 -12.62
C THR A 122 -10.03 -11.27 -12.92
N GLY A 123 -10.64 -12.13 -13.73
CA GLY A 123 -12.03 -12.00 -14.17
C GLY A 123 -12.23 -11.10 -15.39
N THR A 124 -13.33 -11.31 -16.12
CA THR A 124 -13.56 -10.72 -17.45
C THR A 124 -14.57 -9.57 -17.45
N THR A 125 -15.55 -9.58 -16.53
CA THR A 125 -16.70 -8.66 -16.57
C THR A 125 -17.00 -8.06 -15.18
N LYS A 126 -18.18 -8.33 -14.60
CA LYS A 126 -18.63 -7.76 -13.33
C LYS A 126 -17.84 -8.27 -12.13
N ASN A 127 -17.24 -9.46 -12.26
CA ASN A 127 -16.40 -10.09 -11.25
C ASN A 127 -14.91 -9.75 -11.46
N ARG A 128 -14.60 -8.67 -12.18
CA ARG A 128 -13.21 -8.25 -12.36
C ARG A 128 -12.68 -7.66 -11.06
N VAL A 129 -11.58 -8.24 -10.60
CA VAL A 129 -10.85 -7.82 -9.40
C VAL A 129 -9.46 -7.38 -9.80
N TYR A 130 -9.02 -6.25 -9.28
CA TYR A 130 -7.67 -5.73 -9.49
C TYR A 130 -6.83 -6.03 -8.25
N LEU A 131 -5.59 -6.44 -8.45
CA LEU A 131 -4.68 -6.85 -7.40
C LEU A 131 -3.66 -5.73 -7.15
N LEU A 132 -3.23 -5.58 -5.90
CA LEU A 132 -2.04 -4.80 -5.61
C LEU A 132 -0.88 -5.41 -6.40
N SER A 133 -0.17 -4.59 -7.19
CA SER A 133 1.12 -5.00 -7.73
C SER A 133 2.12 -4.93 -6.57
N PRO A 134 2.69 -6.05 -6.10
CA PRO A 134 3.51 -6.05 -4.91
C PRO A 134 4.72 -5.12 -5.10
N ARG A 135 4.87 -4.11 -4.24
CA ARG A 135 6.16 -3.43 -4.09
C ARG A 135 7.13 -4.42 -3.44
N LYS A 136 7.91 -5.10 -4.27
CA LYS A 136 9.25 -5.64 -4.00
C LYS A 136 9.45 -6.52 -2.75
N VAL A 137 8.40 -7.09 -2.14
CA VAL A 137 8.61 -8.16 -1.16
C VAL A 137 8.27 -9.48 -1.83
N PRO A 138 9.24 -10.39 -2.03
CA PRO A 138 8.94 -11.70 -2.56
C PRO A 138 7.91 -12.40 -1.67
N PRO A 139 6.93 -13.12 -2.24
CA PRO A 139 5.99 -13.91 -1.46
C PRO A 139 6.76 -14.92 -0.59
N CYS A 140 6.26 -15.17 0.61
CA CYS A 140 6.82 -16.15 1.54
C CYS A 140 6.47 -17.57 1.06
N ASP A 141 7.00 -17.98 -0.10
CA ASP A 141 6.81 -19.32 -0.64
C ASP A 141 7.85 -20.25 0.02
N PHE A 142 7.53 -20.74 1.21
CA PHE A 142 8.23 -21.87 1.83
C PHE A 142 7.43 -23.15 1.55
N ASP A 143 7.62 -23.72 0.37
CA ASP A 143 7.28 -25.12 0.14
C ASP A 143 8.32 -25.97 0.90
N PHE A 144 7.90 -26.57 2.02
CA PHE A 144 8.60 -27.69 2.67
C PHE A 144 7.98 -29.01 2.23
#